data_AF-D8F621-F1
#
_entry.id   AF-D8F621-F1
#
_cell.length_a   1.000
_cell.length_b   1.000
_cell.length_c   1.000
_cell.angle_alpha   90.00
_cell.angle_beta   90.00
_cell.angle_gamma   90.00
#
_symmetry.space_group_name_H-M   'P 1'
#
loop_
_entity.id
_entity.type
_entity.pdbx_description
1 polymer ?
#
loop_
_entity_poly.entity_id
_entity_poly.type
_entity_poly.pdbx_seq_one_letter_code
_entity_poly.pdbx_strand_id
1 'polypeptide(L)'
;MNRSRNIHNELETLREKFTDLFSATEPAKEFGATMVLAMLRLHMVEARIRKTHNYKERRRLIDEFTSGKITIEKGLQAFEERSFKSHIPAPQDQREAMPRLQRMASA
;
A
#
# COMPACT_ATOMS: atom_id res chain seq x y z
N MET A 1 24.94 -22.00 -0.38
CA MET A 1 25.20 -20.77 0.39
C MET A 1 23.87 -20.07 0.64
N ASN A 2 23.35 -20.12 1.87
CA ASN A 2 22.08 -19.51 2.23
C ASN A 2 22.34 -18.03 2.54
N ARG A 3 21.96 -17.09 1.65
CA ARG A 3 22.11 -15.65 1.94
C ARG A 3 21.32 -15.36 3.21
N SER A 4 21.98 -14.81 4.23
CA SER A 4 21.31 -14.38 5.46
C SER A 4 20.22 -13.38 5.09
N ARG A 5 18.96 -13.73 5.41
CA ARG A 5 17.79 -12.90 5.12
C ARG A 5 17.92 -11.56 5.85
N ASN A 6 17.86 -10.45 5.09
CA ASN A 6 17.95 -9.11 5.65
C ASN A 6 16.53 -8.54 5.89
N ILE A 7 15.99 -8.85 7.07
CA ILE A 7 14.63 -8.46 7.49
C ILE A 7 14.46 -6.94 7.52
N HIS A 8 15.50 -6.20 7.91
CA HIS A 8 15.46 -4.74 7.92
C HIS A 8 15.29 -4.20 6.50
N ASN A 9 16.09 -4.68 5.54
CA ASN A 9 15.97 -4.26 4.15
C ASN A 9 14.61 -4.61 3.54
N GLU A 10 14.05 -5.78 3.87
CA GLU A 10 12.69 -6.14 3.43
C GLU A 10 11.62 -5.19 3.96
N LEU A 11 11.79 -4.68 5.19
CA LEU A 11 10.87 -3.73 5.79
C LEU A 11 11.00 -2.34 5.16
N GLU A 12 12.23 -1.89 4.89
CA GLU A 12 12.48 -0.62 4.22
C GLU A 12 11.89 -0.62 2.80
N THR A 13 12.12 -1.67 2.01
CA THR A 13 11.50 -1.80 0.68
C THR A 13 9.97 -1.79 0.74
N LEU A 14 9.38 -2.43 1.75
CA LEU A 14 7.92 -2.38 1.93
C LEU A 14 7.42 -0.98 2.30
N ARG A 15 8.17 -0.26 3.13
CA ARG A 15 7.85 1.12 3.53
C ARG A 15 7.93 2.08 2.34
N GLU A 16 8.94 1.93 1.49
CA GLU A 16 9.07 2.70 0.24
C GLU A 16 7.84 2.48 -0.64
N LYS A 17 7.51 1.22 -0.94
CA LYS A 17 6.31 0.89 -1.74
C LYS A 17 5.02 1.45 -1.14
N PHE A 18 4.86 1.34 0.18
CA PHE A 18 3.72 1.91 0.90
C PHE A 18 3.65 3.43 0.71
N THR A 19 4.77 4.12 0.88
CA THR A 19 4.86 5.59 0.80
C THR A 19 4.60 6.07 -0.63
N ASP A 20 5.20 5.43 -1.62
CA ASP A 20 5.03 5.78 -3.03
C ASP A 20 3.55 5.68 -3.42
N LEU A 21 2.91 4.54 -3.11
CA LEU A 21 1.52 4.30 -3.49
C LEU A 21 0.55 5.26 -2.79
N PHE A 22 0.76 5.56 -1.50
CA PHE A 22 -0.11 6.43 -0.72
C PHE A 22 0.13 7.92 -1.00
N SER A 23 1.31 8.29 -1.50
CA SER A 23 1.59 9.64 -1.99
C SER A 23 0.95 9.91 -3.35
N ALA A 24 0.86 8.88 -4.21
CA ALA A 24 0.27 8.98 -5.53
C ALA A 24 -1.27 8.86 -5.51
N THR A 25 -1.84 8.19 -4.51
CA THR A 25 -3.30 7.99 -4.43
C THR A 25 -3.77 8.02 -2.98
N GLU A 26 -4.70 8.92 -2.69
CA GLU A 26 -5.28 9.03 -1.34
C GLU A 26 -6.17 7.81 -1.04
N PRO A 27 -5.83 7.00 -0.01
CA PRO A 27 -6.65 5.87 0.39
C PRO A 27 -7.92 6.32 1.12
N ALA A 28 -8.91 5.45 1.18
CA ALA A 28 -10.01 5.62 2.14
C ALA A 28 -9.45 5.70 3.57
N LYS A 29 -9.94 6.63 4.40
CA LYS A 29 -9.39 6.93 5.74
C LYS A 29 -9.16 5.68 6.60
N GLU A 30 -10.14 4.79 6.67
CA GLU A 30 -10.07 3.56 7.48
C GLU A 30 -9.03 2.57 6.96
N PHE A 31 -8.95 2.42 5.64
CA PHE A 31 -7.93 1.59 5.00
C PHE A 31 -6.54 2.17 5.24
N GLY A 32 -6.38 3.48 5.05
CA GLY A 32 -5.12 4.16 5.26
C GLY A 32 -4.62 4.01 6.70
N ALA A 33 -5.48 4.27 7.68
CA ALA A 33 -5.15 4.08 9.10
C ALA A 33 -4.78 2.63 9.43
N THR A 34 -5.53 1.66 8.89
CA THR A 34 -5.24 0.23 9.08
C THR A 34 -3.86 -0.15 8.55
N MET A 35 -3.50 0.35 7.36
CA MET A 35 -2.20 0.08 6.76
C MET A 35 -1.03 0.70 7.53
N VAL A 36 -1.21 1.93 8.05
CA VAL A 36 -0.21 2.56 8.93
C VAL A 36 0.00 1.74 10.21
N LEU A 37 -1.08 1.29 10.86
CA LEU A 37 -0.99 0.45 12.06
C LEU A 37 -0.32 -0.90 11.76
N ALA A 38 -0.61 -1.51 10.61
CA ALA A 38 0.03 -2.73 10.18
C ALA A 38 1.54 -2.55 9.96
N MET A 39 1.95 -1.47 9.29
CA MET A 39 3.36 -1.12 9.13
C MET A 39 4.06 -0.89 10.47
N LEU A 40 3.44 -0.14 11.39
CA LEU A 40 3.96 0.09 12.74
C LEU A 40 4.17 -1.22 13.49
N ARG A 41 3.19 -2.13 13.46
CA ARG A 41 3.31 -3.46 14.08
C ARG A 41 4.50 -4.22 13.50
N LEU A 42 4.71 -4.15 12.18
CA LEU A 42 5.81 -4.86 11.53
C LEU A 42 7.19 -4.32 11.95
N HIS A 43 7.33 -3.00 12.12
CA HIS A 43 8.52 -2.38 12.73
C HIS A 43 8.75 -2.85 14.17
N MET A 44 7.70 -2.98 14.99
CA MET A 44 7.82 -3.50 16.36
C MET A 44 8.29 -4.95 16.37
N VAL A 45 7.79 -5.80 15.45
CA VAL A 45 8.22 -7.19 15.32
C VAL A 45 9.69 -7.27 14.91
N GLU A 46 10.12 -6.48 13.92
CA GLU A 46 11.54 -6.40 13.50
C GLU A 46 12.45 -6.01 14.67
N ALA A 47 12.06 -5.00 15.45
CA ALA A 47 12.83 -4.55 16.61
C ALA A 47 12.92 -5.65 17.68
N ARG A 48 11.87 -6.46 17.87
CA ARG A 48 11.89 -7.61 18.77
C ARG A 48 12.82 -8.71 18.26
N ILE A 49 12.77 -9.05 16.98
CA ILE A 49 13.67 -10.04 16.35
C ILE A 49 15.14 -9.70 16.61
N ARG A 50 15.50 -8.41 16.52
CA ARG A 50 16.87 -7.92 16.76
C ARG A 50 17.32 -8.06 18.22
N LYS A 51 16.39 -7.96 19.17
CA LYS A 51 16.67 -8.01 20.62
C LYS A 51 16.55 -9.42 21.20
N THR A 52 15.89 -10.36 20.51
CA THR A 52 15.66 -11.71 21.01
C THR A 52 16.89 -12.61 20.83
N HIS A 53 17.43 -13.08 21.95
CA HIS A 53 18.53 -14.07 21.98
C HIS A 53 18.04 -15.53 22.02
N ASN A 54 16.74 -15.76 22.24
CA ASN A 54 16.15 -17.10 22.19
C ASN A 54 15.84 -17.51 20.73
N TYR A 55 16.50 -18.56 20.24
CA TYR A 55 16.33 -19.02 18.85
C TYR A 55 14.90 -19.42 18.48
N LYS A 56 14.16 -20.08 19.39
CA LYS A 56 12.78 -20.53 19.13
C LYS A 56 11.85 -19.33 19.01
N GLU A 57 11.95 -18.38 19.94
CA GLU A 57 11.15 -17.16 19.90
C GLU A 57 11.53 -16.28 18.71
N ARG A 58 12.83 -16.17 18.40
CA ARG A 58 13.29 -15.43 17.23
C ARG A 58 12.70 -16.01 15.94
N ARG A 59 12.63 -17.34 15.82
CA ARG A 59 12.01 -17.99 14.65
C ARG A 59 10.52 -17.70 14.55
N ARG A 60 9.79 -17.80 15.66
CA ARG A 60 8.37 -17.42 15.73
C ARG A 60 8.14 -15.96 15.28
N LEU A 61 8.97 -15.04 15.75
CA LEU A 61 8.87 -13.63 15.37
C LEU A 61 9.18 -13.41 13.88
N ILE A 62 10.12 -14.17 13.29
CA ILE A 62 10.39 -14.14 11.85
C ILE A 62 9.17 -14.64 11.05
N ASP A 63 8.50 -15.69 11.53
CA ASP A 63 7.28 -16.20 10.89
C ASP A 63 6.14 -15.17 10.98
N GLU A 64 5.98 -14.52 12.14
CA GLU A 64 5.03 -13.41 12.33
C GLU A 64 5.34 -12.22 11.39
N PHE A 65 6.61 -11.82 11.29
CA PHE A 65 7.06 -10.78 10.36
C PHE A 65 6.71 -11.16 8.92
N THR A 66 6.98 -12.40 8.53
CA THR A 66 6.74 -12.87 7.15
C THR A 66 5.26 -12.84 6.81
N SER A 67 4.41 -13.32 7.72
CA SER A 67 2.95 -13.28 7.55
C SER A 67 2.44 -11.83 7.47
N GLY A 68 2.88 -10.96 8.37
CA GLY A 68 2.50 -9.55 8.37
C GLY A 68 2.91 -8.82 7.09
N LYS A 69 4.14 -9.03 6.63
CA LYS A 69 4.64 -8.50 5.35
C LYS A 69 3.76 -8.93 4.18
N ILE A 70 3.48 -10.22 4.04
CA ILE A 70 2.65 -10.76 2.94
C ILE A 70 1.25 -10.13 2.96
N THR A 71 0.65 -9.97 4.15
CA THR A 71 -0.67 -9.33 4.28
C THR A 71 -0.65 -7.87 3.83
N ILE A 72 0.38 -7.10 4.22
CA ILE A 72 0.54 -5.71 3.79
C ILE A 72 0.75 -5.64 2.27
N GLU A 73 1.61 -6.49 1.70
CA GLU A 73 1.87 -6.55 0.26
C GLU A 73 0.58 -6.81 -0.54
N LYS A 74 -0.24 -7.78 -0.08
CA LYS A 74 -1.53 -8.07 -0.69
C LYS A 74 -2.51 -6.89 -0.59
N GLY A 75 -2.53 -6.21 0.56
CA GLY A 75 -3.33 -5.01 0.76
C GLY A 75 -2.94 -3.87 -0.20
N LEU A 76 -1.64 -3.63 -0.37
CA LEU A 76 -1.11 -2.65 -1.32
C LEU A 76 -1.45 -3.03 -2.76
N GLN A 77 -1.27 -4.29 -3.15
CA GLN A 77 -1.63 -4.77 -4.48
C GLN A 77 -3.12 -4.58 -4.78
N ALA A 78 -3.99 -4.97 -3.86
CA ALA A 78 -5.44 -4.81 -4.04
C ALA A 78 -5.85 -3.33 -4.15
N PHE A 79 -5.18 -2.45 -3.40
CA PHE A 79 -5.40 -1.00 -3.48
C PHE A 79 -4.96 -0.44 -4.83
N GLU A 80 -3.76 -0.80 -5.29
CA GLU A 80 -3.20 -0.42 -6.58
C GLU A 80 -4.14 -0.83 -7.73
N GLU A 81 -4.56 -2.10 -7.78
CA GLU A 81 -5.47 -2.63 -8.80
C GLU A 81 -6.83 -1.90 -8.84
N ARG A 82 -7.36 -1.51 -7.68
CA ARG A 82 -8.63 -0.75 -7.59
C ARG A 82 -8.46 0.68 -8.11
N SER A 83 -7.35 1.32 -7.80
CA SER A 83 -7.05 2.67 -8.26
C SER A 83 -6.93 2.72 -9.78
N PHE A 84 -6.28 1.72 -10.40
CA PHE A 84 -6.20 1.59 -11.87
C PHE A 84 -7.57 1.37 -12.54
N LYS A 85 -8.43 0.51 -11.97
CA LYS A 85 -9.77 0.26 -12.54
C LYS A 85 -10.70 1.48 -12.48
N SER A 86 -10.47 2.37 -11.52
CA SER A 86 -11.25 3.60 -11.35
C SER A 86 -10.85 4.71 -12.35
N HIS A 87 -9.77 4.50 -13.13
CA HIS A 87 -9.24 5.45 -14.12
C HIS A 87 -9.62 5.12 -15.57
N ILE A 88 -10.47 4.13 -15.82
CA ILE A 88 -11.00 3.89 -17.17
C ILE A 88 -12.01 5.02 -17.47
N PRO A 89 -11.73 5.95 -18.40
CA PRO A 89 -12.70 6.96 -18.77
C PRO A 89 -13.94 6.27 -19.35
N ALA A 90 -15.13 6.75 -18.98
CA ALA A 90 -16.38 6.24 -19.53
C ALA A 90 -16.32 6.22 -21.07
N PRO A 91 -16.86 5.17 -21.73
CA PRO A 91 -16.93 5.08 -23.19
C PRO A 91 -17.49 6.38 -23.79
N GLN A 92 -16.91 6.82 -24.91
CA GLN A 92 -17.28 8.09 -25.55
C GLN A 92 -18.78 8.21 -25.85
N ASP A 93 -19.49 7.09 -25.99
CA ASP A 93 -20.93 7.02 -26.26
C ASP A 93 -21.83 7.54 -25.13
N GLN A 94 -21.29 7.77 -23.92
CA GLN A 94 -22.01 8.38 -22.80
C GLN A 94 -21.62 9.83 -22.52
N ARG A 95 -20.75 10.43 -23.34
CA ARG A 95 -20.51 11.87 -23.30
C ARG A 95 -21.64 12.55 -24.07
N GLU A 96 -22.81 12.64 -23.45
CA GLU A 96 -23.85 13.54 -23.94
C GLU A 96 -23.21 14.91 -24.20
N ALA A 97 -23.36 15.38 -25.45
CA ALA A 97 -22.86 16.66 -25.87
C ALA A 97 -23.51 17.73 -24.97
N MET A 98 -22.78 18.23 -23.98
CA MET A 98 -23.19 19.42 -23.25
C MET A 98 -23.47 20.50 -24.28
N PRO A 99 -24.70 21.04 -24.36
CA PRO A 99 -25.00 22.09 -25.32
C PRO A 99 -24.09 23.27 -24.97
N ARG A 100 -23.22 23.64 -25.91
CA ARG A 100 -22.40 24.84 -25.81
C ARG A 100 -23.36 25.99 -25.51
N LEU A 101 -23.22 26.59 -24.33
CA LEU A 101 -23.84 27.88 -24.03
C LEU A 101 -23.29 28.89 -25.06
N GLN A 102 -24.03 29.07 -26.15
CA GLN A 102 -23.82 30.16 -27.09
C GLN A 102 -24.12 31.45 -26.33
N ARG A 103 -23.05 32.06 -25.79
CA ARG A 103 -23.01 33.50 -25.59
C ARG A 103 -22.94 34.16 -26.97
N MET A 104 -24.05 34.73 -27.41
CA MET A 104 -24.10 35.90 -28.29
C MET A 104 -25.06 36.86 -27.56
N ALA A 105 -24.72 38.03 -27.01
CA ALA A 105 -23.80 39.08 -27.44
C ALA A 105 -24.06 39.52 -28.88
N SER A 106 -25.17 40.25 -29.08
CA SER A 106 -25.43 41.31 -30.08
C SER A 106 -26.81 41.89 -29.71
N ALA A 107 -26.88 43.07 -29.09
CA ALA A 107 -26.87 44.40 -29.73
C ALA A 107 -28.13 44.64 -30.58
#